data_AF-A0A1S9M3G1-F1
#
_entry.id   AF-A0A1S9M3G1-F1
#
_cell.length_a   1.000
_cell.length_b   1.000
_cell.length_c   1.000
_cell.angle_alpha   90.00
_cell.angle_beta   90.00
_cell.angle_gamma   90.00
#
_symmetry.space_group_name_H-M   'P 1'
#
loop_
_entity.id
_entity.type
_entity.pdbx_description
1 polymer ?
#
loop_
_entity_poly.entity_id
_entity_poly.type
_entity_poly.pdbx_seq_one_letter_code
_entity_poly.pdbx_strand_id
1 'polypeptide(L)'
;ANDDAARGITDRLYGGGGDHRLQQELLLGMGGVKALRVYQRLTGTPAPEVFHTNEGHAGFLGIERIQELMSSEAPLSWSEALAAGRASTVFTTHTPVPAGIDRFEAVQIRHFFDAGLAPDVPVEKVLELGRENYDGGNPAVFNMAVMGLRLAQRANGVAKLHGVVSREMFSGLWPGFDHSEIPITSVTNGVHVPTW
;
A
#
# COMPACT_ATOMS: atom_id res chain seq x y z
N ALA A 1 -13.84 23.92 -7.93
CA ALA A 1 -14.56 22.64 -8.10
C ALA A 1 -13.66 21.70 -8.89
N ASN A 2 -13.71 20.39 -8.63
CA ASN A 2 -12.93 19.41 -9.40
C ASN A 2 -13.41 19.38 -10.86
N ASP A 3 -12.48 19.18 -11.80
CA ASP A 3 -12.78 19.02 -13.22
C ASP A 3 -13.44 17.66 -13.53
N ASP A 4 -13.89 17.47 -14.78
CA ASP A 4 -14.57 16.25 -15.21
C ASP A 4 -13.70 15.00 -15.09
N ALA A 5 -12.41 15.11 -15.42
CA ALA A 5 -11.48 13.99 -15.34
C ALA A 5 -11.30 13.52 -13.89
N ALA A 6 -11.09 14.45 -12.95
CA ALA A 6 -10.95 14.14 -11.54
C ALA A 6 -12.24 13.58 -10.92
N ARG A 7 -13.42 14.08 -11.33
CA ARG A 7 -14.71 13.48 -10.92
C ARG A 7 -14.87 12.04 -11.43
N GLY A 8 -14.34 11.77 -12.62
CA GLY A 8 -14.35 10.44 -13.22
C GLY A 8 -13.64 9.38 -12.38
N ILE A 9 -12.63 9.73 -11.58
CA ILE A 9 -11.85 8.76 -10.78
C ILE A 9 -12.76 7.93 -9.85
N THR A 10 -13.83 8.53 -9.30
CA THR A 10 -14.75 7.86 -8.38
C THR A 10 -16.06 7.39 -9.03
N ASP A 11 -16.11 7.27 -10.37
CA ASP A 11 -17.35 7.00 -11.11
C ASP A 11 -17.84 5.53 -10.98
N ARG A 12 -16.92 4.58 -10.91
CA ARG A 12 -17.19 3.13 -10.92
C ARG A 12 -16.20 2.35 -10.07
N LEU A 13 -16.72 1.34 -9.38
CA LEU A 13 -15.91 0.34 -8.67
C LEU A 13 -15.32 -0.67 -9.67
N TYR A 14 -14.02 -0.95 -9.57
CA TYR A 14 -13.28 -1.89 -10.44
C TYR A 14 -13.43 -1.60 -11.95
N GLY A 15 -13.52 -0.32 -12.32
CA GLY A 15 -13.62 0.14 -13.70
C GLY A 15 -12.31 0.71 -14.25
N GLY A 16 -12.26 0.90 -15.58
CA GLY A 16 -11.18 1.59 -16.27
C GLY A 16 -9.96 0.72 -16.62
N GLY A 17 -9.03 1.31 -17.38
CA GLY A 17 -7.71 0.73 -17.67
C GLY A 17 -6.69 0.99 -16.56
N GLY A 18 -5.42 0.61 -16.80
CA GLY A 18 -4.35 0.70 -15.80
C GLY A 18 -4.16 2.10 -15.18
N ASP A 19 -4.21 3.17 -15.97
CA ASP A 19 -4.06 4.54 -15.45
C ASP A 19 -5.21 4.96 -14.54
N HIS A 20 -6.46 4.65 -14.92
CA HIS A 20 -7.64 4.98 -14.12
C HIS A 20 -7.61 4.26 -12.77
N ARG A 21 -7.26 2.96 -12.80
CA ARG A 21 -7.13 2.16 -11.59
C ARG A 21 -5.99 2.67 -10.69
N LEU A 22 -4.85 3.03 -11.26
CA LEU A 22 -3.75 3.63 -10.50
C LEU A 22 -4.17 4.96 -9.85
N GLN A 23 -4.91 5.81 -10.56
CA GLN A 23 -5.44 7.06 -10.00
C GLN A 23 -6.41 6.81 -8.84
N GLN A 24 -7.26 5.78 -8.94
CA GLN A 24 -8.14 5.38 -7.84
C GLN A 24 -7.35 4.98 -6.59
N GLU A 25 -6.26 4.22 -6.75
CA GLU A 25 -5.41 3.77 -5.64
C GLU A 25 -4.58 4.90 -5.04
N LEU A 26 -4.05 5.81 -5.86
CA LEU A 26 -3.37 7.02 -5.40
C LEU A 26 -4.33 7.92 -4.61
N LEU A 27 -5.56 8.11 -5.11
CA LEU A 27 -6.60 8.88 -4.43
C LEU A 27 -7.00 8.23 -3.09
N LEU A 28 -7.23 6.91 -3.08
CA LEU A 28 -7.59 6.18 -1.87
C LEU A 28 -6.45 6.23 -0.83
N GLY A 29 -5.23 5.93 -1.24
CA GLY A 29 -4.07 5.85 -0.34
C GLY A 29 -3.60 7.23 0.13
N MET A 30 -3.11 8.06 -0.78
CA MET A 30 -2.54 9.37 -0.43
C MET A 30 -3.64 10.37 -0.08
N GLY A 31 -4.69 10.43 -0.90
CA GLY A 31 -5.83 11.32 -0.65
C GLY A 31 -6.56 10.98 0.65
N GLY A 32 -6.64 9.70 1.01
CA GLY A 32 -7.20 9.25 2.28
C GLY A 32 -6.45 9.81 3.50
N VAL A 33 -5.11 9.76 3.50
CA VAL A 33 -4.29 10.33 4.58
C VAL A 33 -4.48 11.85 4.65
N LYS A 34 -4.43 12.54 3.51
CA LYS A 34 -4.66 14.00 3.46
C LYS A 34 -6.05 14.37 3.99
N ALA A 35 -7.08 13.60 3.64
CA ALA A 35 -8.44 13.80 4.15
C ALA A 35 -8.53 13.61 5.67
N LEU A 36 -7.86 12.58 6.22
CA LEU A 36 -7.78 12.37 7.67
C LEU A 36 -7.10 13.55 8.38
N ARG A 37 -6.02 14.11 7.82
CA ARG A 37 -5.35 15.30 8.38
C ARG A 37 -6.26 16.51 8.42
N VAL A 38 -7.05 16.73 7.37
CA VAL A 38 -8.05 17.79 7.35
C VAL A 38 -9.12 17.56 8.41
N TYR A 39 -9.64 16.33 8.51
CA TYR A 39 -10.65 15.97 9.52
C TYR A 39 -10.15 16.19 10.95
N GLN A 40 -8.92 15.78 11.26
CA GLN A 40 -8.28 16.02 12.56
C GLN A 40 -8.21 17.50 12.91
N ARG A 41 -7.74 18.32 11.97
CA ARG A 41 -7.63 19.77 12.16
C ARG A 41 -9.00 20.42 12.40
N LEU A 42 -10.03 19.96 11.70
CA LEU A 42 -11.38 20.52 11.80
C LEU A 42 -12.12 20.10 13.07
N THR A 43 -11.90 18.87 13.54
CA THR A 43 -12.69 18.27 14.63
C THR A 43 -11.95 18.16 15.94
N GLY A 44 -10.62 18.32 15.94
CA GLY A 44 -9.77 18.02 17.10
C GLY A 44 -9.62 16.52 17.38
N THR A 45 -10.10 15.65 16.48
CA THR A 45 -9.94 14.19 16.64
C THR A 45 -8.45 13.83 16.71
N PRO A 46 -8.00 12.98 17.65
CA PRO A 46 -6.62 12.53 17.75
C PRO A 46 -6.13 11.84 16.47
N ALA A 47 -4.80 11.84 16.28
CA ALA A 47 -4.22 11.18 15.13
C ALA A 47 -4.24 9.65 15.24
N PRO A 48 -4.49 8.89 14.15
CA PRO A 48 -4.35 7.46 14.14
C PRO A 48 -2.91 7.07 14.48
N GLU A 49 -2.77 6.14 15.41
CA GLU A 49 -1.49 5.52 15.76
C GLU A 49 -1.20 4.29 14.88
N VAL A 50 -2.24 3.70 14.29
CA VAL A 50 -2.16 2.52 13.43
C VAL A 50 -2.89 2.76 12.12
N PHE A 51 -2.27 2.33 11.03
CA PHE A 51 -2.81 2.38 9.68
C PHE A 51 -2.93 0.96 9.14
N HIS A 52 -4.14 0.58 8.70
CA HIS A 52 -4.40 -0.74 8.14
C HIS A 52 -4.64 -0.64 6.65
N THR A 53 -3.80 -1.28 5.86
CA THR A 53 -3.99 -1.46 4.42
C THR A 53 -4.74 -2.76 4.16
N ASN A 54 -5.97 -2.62 3.69
CA ASN A 54 -6.79 -3.75 3.24
C ASN A 54 -6.47 -4.05 1.77
N GLU A 55 -5.58 -5.01 1.53
CA GLU A 55 -4.95 -5.31 0.25
C GLU A 55 -4.05 -4.18 -0.28
N GLY A 56 -3.33 -4.44 -1.39
CA GLY A 56 -2.37 -3.53 -1.99
C GLY A 56 -2.93 -2.17 -2.40
N HIS A 57 -4.22 -2.08 -2.73
CA HIS A 57 -4.88 -0.87 -3.26
C HIS A 57 -4.80 0.35 -2.34
N ALA A 58 -4.72 0.13 -1.03
CA ALA A 58 -4.58 1.20 -0.04
C ALA A 58 -3.11 1.59 0.21
N GLY A 59 -2.16 0.87 -0.39
CA GLY A 59 -0.75 0.91 -0.02
C GLY A 59 -0.07 2.26 -0.21
N PHE A 60 -0.54 3.10 -1.13
CA PHE A 60 -0.01 4.46 -1.31
C PHE A 60 -0.19 5.36 -0.08
N LEU A 61 -1.04 5.00 0.89
CA LEU A 61 -1.08 5.67 2.18
C LEU A 61 0.28 5.64 2.88
N GLY A 62 1.06 4.57 2.71
CA GLY A 62 2.39 4.49 3.30
C GLY A 62 3.38 5.48 2.67
N ILE A 63 3.23 5.78 1.38
CA ILE A 63 4.06 6.77 0.68
C ILE A 63 3.73 8.19 1.16
N GLU A 64 2.44 8.53 1.28
CA GLU A 64 2.02 9.83 1.84
C GLU A 64 2.51 10.01 3.27
N ARG A 65 2.49 8.95 4.09
CA ARG A 65 3.04 9.01 5.45
C ARG A 65 4.56 9.20 5.48
N ILE A 66 5.29 8.57 4.57
CA ILE A 66 6.73 8.79 4.44
C ILE A 66 7.00 10.24 4.00
N GLN A 67 6.22 10.75 3.05
CA GLN A 67 6.28 12.15 2.63
C GLN A 67 6.07 13.10 3.82
N GLU A 68 5.04 12.91 4.65
CA GLU A 68 4.80 13.74 5.85
C GLU A 68 5.98 13.75 6.83
N LEU A 69 6.63 12.60 7.02
CA LEU A 69 7.78 12.46 7.92
C LEU A 69 9.04 13.14 7.37
N MET A 70 9.26 13.01 6.06
CA MET A 70 10.39 13.63 5.37
C MET A 70 10.20 15.15 5.20
N SER A 71 8.96 15.63 5.14
CA SER A 71 8.63 17.06 5.00
C SER A 71 8.32 17.76 6.33
N SER A 72 8.58 17.11 7.48
CA SER A 72 8.25 17.66 8.80
C SER A 72 9.22 18.77 9.22
N GLU A 73 8.94 19.46 10.35
CA GLU A 73 9.83 20.48 10.90
C GLU A 73 11.22 19.94 11.28
N ALA A 74 11.29 18.65 11.62
CA ALA A 74 12.52 17.90 11.82
C ALA A 74 12.57 16.73 10.80
N PRO A 75 12.96 17.01 9.53
CA PRO A 75 12.95 16.03 8.45
C PRO A 75 13.67 14.74 8.79
N LEU A 76 12.99 13.61 8.57
CA LEU A 76 13.60 12.29 8.62
C LEU A 76 14.25 11.94 7.29
N SER A 77 15.33 11.15 7.33
CA SER A 77 15.84 10.47 6.14
C SER A 77 14.83 9.43 5.62
N TRP A 78 14.98 9.01 4.37
CA TRP A 78 14.17 7.92 3.79
C TRP A 78 14.13 6.68 4.70
N SER A 79 15.30 6.24 5.20
CA SER A 79 15.40 5.06 6.05
C SER A 79 14.66 5.21 7.38
N GLU A 80 14.76 6.38 8.00
CA GLU A 80 14.06 6.68 9.26
C GLU A 80 12.55 6.79 9.05
N ALA A 81 12.13 7.49 7.99
CA ALA A 81 10.72 7.65 7.64
C ALA A 81 10.07 6.31 7.26
N LEU A 82 10.76 5.47 6.47
CA LEU A 82 10.31 4.12 6.14
C LEU A 82 10.18 3.26 7.40
N ALA A 83 11.17 3.28 8.31
CA ALA A 83 11.10 2.52 9.56
C ALA A 83 9.94 2.98 10.45
N ALA A 84 9.76 4.28 10.63
CA ALA A 84 8.67 4.86 11.43
C ALA A 84 7.28 4.58 10.82
N GLY A 85 7.16 4.72 9.49
CA GLY A 85 5.94 4.39 8.75
C GLY A 85 5.57 2.91 8.86
N ARG A 86 6.56 2.01 8.71
CA ARG A 86 6.38 0.57 8.86
C ARG A 86 5.87 0.19 10.24
N ALA A 87 6.48 0.74 11.29
CA ALA A 87 6.19 0.39 12.69
C ALA A 87 4.72 0.53 13.09
N SER A 88 3.97 1.38 12.39
CA SER A 88 2.56 1.70 12.64
C SER A 88 1.62 1.21 11.52
N THR A 89 2.10 0.36 10.61
CA THR A 89 1.32 -0.13 9.47
C THR A 89 1.08 -1.64 9.55
N VAL A 90 -0.17 -2.03 9.34
CA VAL A 90 -0.64 -3.42 9.22
C VAL A 90 -1.14 -3.65 7.80
N PHE A 91 -0.77 -4.75 7.17
CA PHE A 91 -1.23 -5.14 5.84
C PHE A 91 -2.03 -6.45 5.90
N THR A 92 -3.21 -6.48 5.29
CA THR A 92 -3.94 -7.73 5.08
C THR A 92 -4.01 -8.03 3.60
N THR A 93 -3.68 -9.26 3.20
CA THR A 93 -3.91 -9.73 1.83
C THR A 93 -5.09 -10.69 1.80
N HIS A 94 -5.92 -10.54 0.77
CA HIS A 94 -7.11 -11.35 0.50
C HIS A 94 -6.94 -12.23 -0.73
N THR A 95 -5.91 -11.96 -1.53
CA THR A 95 -5.74 -12.54 -2.86
C THR A 95 -5.00 -13.89 -2.75
N PRO A 96 -5.62 -15.02 -3.11
CA PRO A 96 -5.00 -16.34 -2.93
C PRO A 96 -4.11 -16.76 -4.11
N VAL A 97 -4.06 -15.97 -5.18
CA VAL A 97 -3.33 -16.32 -6.41
C VAL A 97 -2.61 -15.09 -6.99
N PRO A 98 -1.40 -15.24 -7.57
CA PRO A 98 -0.63 -14.11 -8.08
C PRO A 98 -1.37 -13.28 -9.14
N ALA A 99 -2.18 -13.93 -9.98
CA ALA A 99 -2.90 -13.28 -11.08
C ALA A 99 -3.97 -12.28 -10.64
N GLY A 100 -4.40 -12.34 -9.38
CA GLY A 100 -5.38 -11.40 -8.82
C GLY A 100 -4.76 -10.16 -8.16
N ILE A 101 -3.42 -10.08 -8.08
CA ILE A 101 -2.71 -8.95 -7.47
C ILE A 101 -2.51 -7.85 -8.51
N ASP A 102 -2.94 -6.65 -8.16
CA ASP A 102 -2.75 -5.47 -8.99
C ASP A 102 -1.26 -5.18 -9.21
N ARG A 103 -0.94 -5.00 -10.50
CA ARG A 103 0.37 -4.66 -11.01
C ARG A 103 0.24 -3.52 -12.00
N PHE A 104 1.12 -2.54 -11.88
CA PHE A 104 1.23 -1.43 -12.82
C PHE A 104 2.57 -1.45 -13.51
N GLU A 105 2.66 -0.82 -14.68
CA GLU A 105 3.95 -0.59 -15.31
C GLU A 105 4.73 0.44 -14.50
N ALA A 106 6.03 0.22 -14.28
CA ALA A 106 6.87 1.13 -13.51
C ALA A 106 6.87 2.57 -14.08
N VAL A 107 6.68 2.71 -15.40
CA VAL A 107 6.59 4.01 -16.07
C VAL A 107 5.32 4.79 -15.69
N GLN A 108 4.21 4.10 -15.42
CA GLN A 108 2.96 4.74 -14.98
C GLN A 108 3.15 5.33 -13.58
N ILE A 109 3.75 4.54 -12.66
CA ILE A 109 4.10 5.01 -11.32
C ILE A 109 5.00 6.23 -11.42
N ARG A 110 6.14 6.11 -12.13
CA ARG A 110 7.08 7.21 -12.32
C ARG A 110 6.39 8.48 -12.82
N HIS A 111 5.52 8.37 -13.82
CA HIS A 111 4.80 9.51 -14.39
C HIS A 111 4.05 10.33 -13.32
N PHE A 112 3.32 9.68 -12.42
CA PHE A 112 2.58 10.38 -11.36
C PHE A 112 3.48 11.01 -10.29
N PHE A 113 4.57 10.36 -9.93
CA PHE A 113 5.50 10.89 -8.92
C PHE A 113 6.39 12.01 -9.48
N ASP A 114 6.86 11.90 -10.73
CA ASP A 114 7.58 12.98 -11.42
C ASP A 114 6.67 14.20 -11.68
N ALA A 115 5.35 14.00 -11.75
CA ALA A 115 4.36 15.08 -11.83
C ALA A 115 4.11 15.81 -10.49
N GLY A 116 4.82 15.44 -9.42
CA GLY A 116 4.82 16.15 -8.14
C GLY A 116 4.06 15.47 -7.00
N LEU A 117 3.67 14.20 -7.14
CA LEU A 117 3.21 13.43 -5.98
C LEU A 117 4.40 13.10 -5.07
N ALA A 118 4.23 13.34 -3.76
CA ALA A 118 5.25 13.11 -2.73
C ALA A 118 6.63 13.70 -3.11
N PRO A 119 6.75 15.03 -3.26
CA PRO A 119 7.95 15.68 -3.81
C PRO A 119 9.23 15.48 -3.00
N ASP A 120 9.13 15.14 -1.71
CA ASP A 120 10.29 14.90 -0.85
C ASP A 120 10.70 13.41 -0.84
N VAL A 121 9.88 12.53 -1.42
CA VAL A 121 10.17 11.10 -1.55
C VAL A 121 10.81 10.82 -2.92
N PRO A 122 12.05 10.31 -2.97
CA PRO A 122 12.67 9.98 -4.25
C PRO A 122 11.88 8.92 -5.02
N VAL A 123 11.55 9.19 -6.28
CA VAL A 123 10.74 8.28 -7.13
C VAL A 123 11.35 6.89 -7.23
N GLU A 124 12.69 6.77 -7.30
CA GLU A 124 13.36 5.48 -7.29
C GLU A 124 13.08 4.66 -6.02
N LYS A 125 12.94 5.33 -4.86
CA LYS A 125 12.58 4.68 -3.60
C LYS A 125 11.13 4.19 -3.60
N VAL A 126 10.23 4.94 -4.23
CA VAL A 126 8.86 4.46 -4.46
C VAL A 126 8.89 3.21 -5.33
N LEU A 127 9.55 3.26 -6.49
CA LEU A 127 9.64 2.13 -7.44
C LEU A 127 10.28 0.89 -6.80
N GLU A 128 11.32 1.06 -5.99
CA GLU A 128 11.94 -0.02 -5.22
C GLU A 128 10.94 -0.76 -4.32
N LEU A 129 9.92 -0.08 -3.76
CA LEU A 129 8.94 -0.73 -2.90
C LEU A 129 8.02 -1.69 -3.68
N GLY A 130 7.61 -1.37 -4.91
CA GLY A 130 6.75 -2.25 -5.70
C GLY A 130 7.50 -3.28 -6.54
N ARG A 131 8.81 -3.11 -6.76
CA ARG A 131 9.59 -3.95 -7.67
C ARG A 131 9.71 -5.39 -7.21
N GLU A 132 9.39 -6.35 -8.08
CA GLU A 132 9.62 -7.78 -7.84
C GLU A 132 11.09 -8.16 -8.15
N ASN A 133 12.01 -7.76 -7.27
CA ASN A 133 13.47 -8.01 -7.40
C ASN A 133 13.94 -9.29 -6.69
N TYR A 134 13.16 -10.35 -6.78
CA TYR A 134 13.44 -11.66 -6.21
C TYR A 134 13.35 -12.76 -7.28
N ASP A 135 13.80 -13.98 -6.98
CA ASP A 135 13.76 -15.08 -7.94
C ASP A 135 12.32 -15.41 -8.36
N GLY A 136 12.10 -15.54 -9.67
CA GLY A 136 10.76 -15.67 -10.27
C GLY A 136 9.91 -14.39 -10.31
N GLY A 137 10.43 -13.25 -9.83
CA GLY A 137 9.77 -11.95 -9.91
C GLY A 137 9.96 -11.25 -11.27
N ASN A 138 9.06 -10.33 -11.60
CA ASN A 138 9.17 -9.46 -12.77
C ASN A 138 9.65 -8.04 -12.37
N PRO A 139 10.91 -7.65 -12.65
CA PRO A 139 11.40 -6.33 -12.27
C PRO A 139 10.79 -5.16 -13.07
N ALA A 140 10.05 -5.43 -14.15
CA ALA A 140 9.41 -4.39 -14.97
C ALA A 140 8.09 -3.87 -14.37
N VAL A 141 7.48 -4.63 -13.45
CA VAL A 141 6.20 -4.27 -12.84
C VAL A 141 6.36 -3.66 -11.46
N PHE A 142 5.34 -2.90 -11.07
CA PHE A 142 5.11 -2.43 -9.72
C PHE A 142 3.98 -3.26 -9.10
N ASN A 143 4.32 -4.17 -8.20
CA ASN A 143 3.37 -5.03 -7.51
C ASN A 143 2.88 -4.38 -6.21
N MET A 144 1.56 -4.15 -6.13
CA MET A 144 0.95 -3.46 -5.00
C MET A 144 0.99 -4.26 -3.69
N ALA A 145 0.93 -5.58 -3.74
CA ALA A 145 1.06 -6.42 -2.55
C ALA A 145 2.51 -6.47 -2.04
N VAL A 146 3.49 -6.49 -2.95
CA VAL A 146 4.92 -6.39 -2.58
C VAL A 146 5.21 -5.04 -1.90
N MET A 147 4.67 -3.95 -2.43
CA MET A 147 4.73 -2.65 -1.78
C MET A 147 4.07 -2.69 -0.39
N GLY A 148 2.86 -3.27 -0.27
CA GLY A 148 2.15 -3.42 1.00
C GLY A 148 2.97 -4.15 2.07
N LEU A 149 3.59 -5.28 1.72
CA LEU A 149 4.46 -6.05 2.61
C LEU A 149 5.73 -5.27 3.02
N ARG A 150 6.30 -4.49 2.10
CA ARG A 150 7.46 -3.62 2.36
C ARG A 150 7.12 -2.33 3.10
N LEU A 151 5.86 -1.94 3.17
CA LEU A 151 5.40 -0.79 3.95
C LEU A 151 4.79 -1.16 5.30
N ALA A 152 4.53 -2.45 5.57
CA ALA A 152 3.90 -2.90 6.81
C ALA A 152 4.87 -3.65 7.75
N GLN A 153 4.75 -3.40 9.06
CA GLN A 153 5.44 -4.18 10.09
C GLN A 153 4.75 -5.51 10.37
N ARG A 154 3.42 -5.55 10.21
CA ARG A 154 2.60 -6.75 10.43
C ARG A 154 1.83 -7.08 9.16
N ALA A 155 1.78 -8.37 8.82
CA ALA A 155 1.01 -8.86 7.70
C ALA A 155 0.14 -10.07 8.10
N ASN A 156 -1.04 -10.20 7.51
CA ASN A 156 -1.90 -11.37 7.71
C ASN A 156 -2.69 -11.74 6.46
N GLY A 157 -2.96 -13.03 6.30
CA GLY A 157 -4.06 -13.53 5.48
C GLY A 157 -5.39 -13.54 6.24
N VAL A 158 -6.45 -13.96 5.56
CA VAL A 158 -7.85 -13.85 6.03
C VAL A 158 -8.47 -15.16 6.52
N ALA A 159 -7.67 -16.23 6.54
CA ALA A 159 -7.98 -17.54 7.08
C ALA A 159 -6.67 -18.28 7.36
N LYS A 160 -6.69 -19.33 8.20
CA LYS A 160 -5.49 -20.13 8.51
C LYS A 160 -4.81 -20.68 7.25
N LEU A 161 -5.59 -21.29 6.35
CA LEU A 161 -5.08 -21.80 5.07
C LEU A 161 -4.58 -20.66 4.17
N HIS A 162 -5.28 -19.52 4.15
CA HIS A 162 -4.84 -18.35 3.38
C HIS A 162 -3.49 -17.82 3.86
N GLY A 163 -3.22 -17.85 5.18
CA GLY A 163 -1.92 -17.51 5.74
C GLY A 163 -0.80 -18.42 5.20
N VAL A 164 -1.05 -19.73 5.08
CA VAL A 164 -0.09 -20.68 4.49
C VAL A 164 0.17 -20.36 3.01
N VAL A 165 -0.90 -20.20 2.21
CA VAL A 165 -0.79 -19.87 0.78
C VAL A 165 -0.07 -18.53 0.57
N SER A 166 -0.34 -17.53 1.41
CA SER A 166 0.31 -16.22 1.31
C SER A 166 1.82 -16.30 1.57
N ARG A 167 2.26 -17.13 2.53
CA ARG A 167 3.70 -17.32 2.79
C ARG A 167 4.41 -17.95 1.61
N GLU A 168 3.81 -18.95 0.99
CA GLU A 168 4.36 -19.58 -0.21
C GLU A 168 4.41 -18.59 -1.38
N MET A 169 3.33 -17.84 -1.61
CA MET A 169 3.22 -16.89 -2.71
C MET A 169 4.24 -15.74 -2.64
N PHE A 170 4.58 -15.29 -1.43
CA PHE A 170 5.49 -14.15 -1.21
C PHE A 170 6.87 -14.55 -0.69
N SER A 171 7.25 -15.83 -0.76
CA SER A 171 8.52 -16.34 -0.20
C SER A 171 9.76 -15.67 -0.80
N GLY A 172 9.70 -15.24 -2.06
CA GLY A 172 10.78 -14.49 -2.71
C GLY A 172 11.20 -13.21 -1.96
N LEU A 173 10.33 -12.61 -1.13
CA LEU A 173 10.66 -11.44 -0.32
C LEU A 173 11.53 -11.76 0.91
N TRP A 174 11.60 -13.03 1.32
CA TRP A 174 12.38 -13.51 2.46
C TRP A 174 13.30 -14.66 2.05
N PRO A 175 14.31 -14.40 1.19
CA PRO A 175 15.21 -15.45 0.73
C PRO A 175 15.97 -16.08 1.91
N GLY A 176 16.02 -17.41 1.92
CA GLY A 176 16.71 -18.19 2.96
C GLY A 176 15.89 -18.47 4.22
N PHE A 177 14.62 -18.05 4.28
CA PHE A 177 13.69 -18.43 5.34
C PHE A 177 12.79 -19.58 4.89
N ASP A 178 12.46 -20.47 5.83
CA ASP A 178 11.42 -21.48 5.57
C ASP A 178 10.05 -20.80 5.42
N HIS A 179 9.18 -21.37 4.58
CA HIS A 179 7.85 -20.80 4.35
C HIS A 179 7.06 -20.63 5.66
N SER A 180 7.27 -21.47 6.68
CA SER A 180 6.62 -21.34 7.99
C SER A 180 7.09 -20.14 8.82
N GLU A 181 8.28 -19.60 8.55
CA GLU A 181 8.90 -18.50 9.29
C GLU A 181 8.61 -17.12 8.70
N ILE A 182 8.09 -17.09 7.46
CA ILE A 182 7.69 -15.85 6.80
C ILE A 182 6.64 -15.12 7.66
N PRO A 183 6.83 -13.83 7.98
CA PRO A 183 6.04 -13.09 8.99
C PRO A 183 4.65 -12.65 8.49
N ILE A 184 3.96 -13.52 7.75
CA ILE A 184 2.56 -13.37 7.35
C ILE A 184 1.73 -14.30 8.24
N THR A 185 0.84 -13.74 9.05
CA THR A 185 -0.01 -14.53 9.97
C THR A 185 -1.38 -14.77 9.37
N SER A 186 -2.41 -15.04 10.18
CA SER A 186 -3.79 -15.14 9.73
C SER A 186 -4.74 -14.58 10.78
N VAL A 187 -5.69 -13.76 10.35
CA VAL A 187 -6.86 -13.37 11.12
C VAL A 187 -8.08 -13.87 10.35
N THR A 188 -8.79 -14.87 10.90
CA THR A 188 -9.95 -15.44 10.21
C THR A 188 -11.06 -14.41 10.13
N ASN A 189 -11.56 -14.13 8.92
CA ASN A 189 -12.67 -13.21 8.72
C ASN A 189 -13.91 -13.62 9.52
N GLY A 190 -14.69 -12.62 9.90
CA GLY A 190 -15.99 -12.78 10.53
C GLY A 190 -17.05 -11.94 9.83
N VAL A 191 -18.28 -12.08 10.31
CA VAL A 191 -19.44 -11.34 9.85
C VAL A 191 -20.09 -10.62 11.02
N HIS A 192 -20.69 -9.44 10.77
CA HIS A 192 -21.40 -8.71 11.80
C HIS A 192 -22.78 -9.36 12.06
N VAL A 193 -22.87 -10.17 13.12
CA VAL A 193 -24.05 -11.02 13.42
C VAL A 193 -25.40 -10.30 13.33
N PRO A 194 -25.58 -9.05 13.82
CA PRO A 194 -26.88 -8.38 13.75
C PRO A 194 -27.38 -8.02 12.34
N THR A 195 -26.50 -7.91 11.34
CA THR A 195 -26.86 -7.48 9.98
C THR A 195 -26.89 -8.62 8.96
N TRP A 196 -26.49 -9.83 9.34
CA TRP A 196 -26.52 -11.03 8.49
C TRP A 196 -27.75 -11.88 8.81
#